data_AF-A0A3A9YXD4-F1
#
_entry.id   AF-A0A3A9YXD4-F1
#
_cell.length_a   1.000
_cell.length_b   1.000
_cell.length_c   1.000
_cell.angle_alpha   90.00
_cell.angle_beta   90.00
_cell.angle_gamma   90.00
#
_symmetry.space_group_name_H-M   'P 1'
#
loop_
_entity.id
_entity.type
_entity.pdbx_description
1 polymer ?
#
loop_
_entity_poly.entity_id
_entity_poly.type
_entity_poly.pdbx_seq_one_letter_code
_entity_poly.pdbx_strand_id
1 'polypeptide(L)'
;MNDPLLMAVATPALPSREWGRQTLARRADEVRVWSGRSGALVTGAAVAECLSKAREALARSGWVARDRDRGLFAALWEGSSDPDALTAASTLLELLLEVRAEAPGLIRPDFEAWEARAGRTWPEVGELLAAAARFAREHGPQGGGGRG
;
A
#
# COMPACT_ATOMS: atom_id res chain seq x y z
N MET A 1 -54.38 2.61 -8.94
CA MET A 1 -53.55 3.79 -8.65
C MET A 1 -52.38 3.30 -7.81
N ASN A 2 -51.34 2.80 -8.48
CA ASN A 2 -50.11 2.28 -7.90
C ASN A 2 -49.02 2.73 -8.89
N ASP A 3 -48.13 3.61 -8.46
CA ASP A 3 -46.88 3.89 -9.16
C ASP A 3 -45.74 3.15 -8.43
N PRO A 4 -45.44 1.90 -8.81
CA PRO A 4 -44.14 1.32 -8.57
C PRO A 4 -43.22 1.71 -9.73
N LEU A 5 -41.93 1.96 -9.46
CA LEU A 5 -40.81 2.07 -10.43
C LEU A 5 -40.30 3.48 -10.81
N LEU A 6 -39.99 4.36 -9.85
CA LEU A 6 -38.94 5.38 -10.08
C LEU A 6 -38.07 5.67 -8.84
N MET A 7 -37.77 4.64 -8.03
CA MET A 7 -36.57 4.66 -7.18
C MET A 7 -35.47 3.90 -7.91
N ALA A 8 -35.05 4.45 -9.05
CA ALA A 8 -33.73 4.19 -9.57
C ALA A 8 -32.74 4.78 -8.57
N VAL A 9 -32.40 4.01 -7.54
CA VAL A 9 -31.21 4.25 -6.74
C VAL A 9 -30.08 4.16 -7.74
N ALA A 10 -29.64 5.33 -8.22
CA ALA A 10 -28.46 5.47 -9.04
C ALA A 10 -27.36 4.72 -8.30
N THR A 11 -26.94 3.58 -8.86
CA THR A 11 -25.72 2.91 -8.43
C THR A 11 -24.64 3.99 -8.49
N PRO A 12 -24.02 4.39 -7.36
CA PRO A 12 -23.02 5.43 -7.43
C PRO A 12 -21.96 4.95 -8.41
N ALA A 13 -21.68 5.78 -9.42
CA ALA A 13 -20.62 5.51 -10.38
C ALA A 13 -19.35 5.15 -9.59
N LEU A 14 -18.73 4.04 -9.94
CA LEU A 14 -17.51 3.55 -9.28
C LEU A 14 -16.54 4.72 -9.05
N PRO A 15 -15.93 4.84 -7.87
CA PRO A 15 -15.02 5.93 -7.62
C PRO A 15 -13.85 5.88 -8.60
N SER A 16 -13.53 7.04 -9.18
CA SER A 16 -12.46 7.17 -10.16
C SER A 16 -11.09 6.80 -9.57
N ARG A 17 -10.12 6.47 -10.42
CA ARG A 17 -8.71 6.26 -10.00
C ARG A 17 -8.15 7.46 -9.20
N GLU A 18 -8.69 8.64 -9.43
CA GLU A 18 -8.35 9.87 -8.70
C GLU A 18 -8.90 9.87 -7.27
N TRP A 19 -10.15 9.42 -7.07
CA TRP A 19 -10.73 9.26 -5.73
C TRP A 19 -9.91 8.31 -4.86
N GLY A 20 -9.43 7.20 -5.45
CA GLY A 20 -8.56 6.26 -4.74
C GLY A 20 -7.24 6.89 -4.31
N ARG A 21 -6.61 7.70 -5.17
CA ARG A 21 -5.37 8.42 -4.84
C ARG A 21 -5.58 9.43 -3.70
N GLN A 22 -6.63 10.25 -3.78
CA GLN A 22 -6.92 11.26 -2.76
C GLN A 22 -7.25 10.62 -1.41
N THR A 23 -8.01 9.51 -1.44
CA THR A 23 -8.32 8.75 -0.23
C THR A 23 -7.04 8.16 0.37
N LEU A 24 -6.15 7.58 -0.45
CA LEU A 24 -4.87 7.06 0.03
C LEU A 24 -4.00 8.15 0.65
N ALA A 25 -3.90 9.33 0.02
CA ALA A 25 -3.17 10.48 0.56
C ALA A 25 -3.73 10.94 1.92
N ARG A 26 -5.04 11.15 2.01
CA ARG A 26 -5.69 11.52 3.27
C ARG A 26 -5.42 10.48 4.37
N ARG A 27 -5.54 9.19 4.05
CA ARG A 27 -5.33 8.10 5.03
C ARG A 27 -3.87 8.00 5.45
N ALA A 28 -2.93 8.18 4.52
CA ALA A 28 -1.50 8.22 4.79
C ALA A 28 -1.14 9.31 5.81
N ASP A 29 -1.75 10.50 5.69
CA ASP A 29 -1.56 11.59 6.64
C ASP A 29 -2.21 11.28 8.01
N GLU A 30 -3.45 10.78 8.01
CA GLU A 30 -4.19 10.43 9.24
C GLU A 30 -3.46 9.41 10.10
N VAL A 31 -2.86 8.38 9.49
CA VAL A 31 -2.11 7.35 10.22
C VAL A 31 -0.62 7.67 10.36
N ARG A 32 -0.19 8.85 9.90
CA ARG A 32 1.21 9.31 9.92
C ARG A 32 2.17 8.27 9.32
N VAL A 33 1.86 7.79 8.11
CA VAL A 33 2.65 6.72 7.45
C VAL A 33 4.13 7.07 7.30
N TRP A 34 4.46 8.37 7.25
CA TRP A 34 5.83 8.87 7.14
C TRP A 34 6.56 8.98 8.48
N SER A 35 5.94 8.53 9.58
CA SER A 35 6.59 8.41 10.87
C SER A 35 6.92 6.95 11.13
N GLY A 36 8.21 6.64 11.23
CA GLY A 36 8.70 5.32 11.58
C GLY A 36 8.24 4.85 12.95
N ARG A 37 8.53 3.59 13.28
CA ARG A 37 8.28 3.02 14.61
C ARG A 37 8.97 3.84 15.71
N SER A 38 10.15 4.39 15.41
CA SER A 38 10.90 5.24 16.34
C SER A 38 10.30 6.65 16.51
N GLY A 39 9.35 7.04 15.66
CA GLY A 39 8.87 8.41 15.52
C GLY A 39 9.71 9.27 14.56
N ALA A 40 10.81 8.75 14.01
CA ALA A 40 11.60 9.44 13.01
C ALA A 40 10.81 9.68 11.71
N LEU A 41 11.09 10.81 11.06
CA LEU A 41 10.51 11.10 9.76
C LEU A 41 11.20 10.26 8.67
N VAL A 42 10.41 9.48 7.96
CA VAL A 42 10.85 8.65 6.84
C VAL A 42 10.51 9.37 5.54
N THR A 43 11.47 9.44 4.62
CA THR A 43 11.26 10.07 3.32
C THR A 43 10.48 9.16 2.37
N GLY A 44 9.74 9.77 1.45
CA GLY A 44 9.06 9.04 0.37
C GLY A 44 10.04 8.23 -0.48
N ALA A 45 11.24 8.76 -0.69
CA ALA A 45 12.31 8.08 -1.42
C ALA A 45 12.77 6.78 -0.71
N ALA A 46 12.98 6.82 0.61
CA ALA A 46 13.40 5.63 1.37
C ALA A 46 12.32 4.53 1.33
N VAL A 47 11.05 4.90 1.51
CA VAL A 47 9.93 3.94 1.41
C VAL A 47 9.83 3.36 0.00
N ALA A 48 9.95 4.20 -1.03
CA ALA A 48 9.89 3.74 -2.41
C ALA A 48 11.06 2.83 -2.80
N GLU A 49 12.25 3.09 -2.28
CA GLU A 49 13.43 2.24 -2.46
C GLU A 49 13.22 0.86 -1.81
N CYS A 50 12.75 0.84 -0.56
CA CYS A 50 12.40 -0.40 0.16
C CYS A 50 11.41 -1.26 -0.65
N LEU A 51 10.33 -0.65 -1.14
CA LEU A 51 9.30 -1.34 -1.95
C LEU A 51 9.83 -1.83 -3.30
N SER A 52 10.72 -1.05 -3.94
CA SER A 52 11.33 -1.44 -5.21
C SER A 52 12.28 -2.62 -5.03
N LYS A 53 13.14 -2.59 -3.99
CA LYS A 53 14.04 -3.69 -3.64
C LYS A 53 13.28 -4.98 -3.30
N ALA A 54 12.17 -4.87 -2.54
CA ALA A 54 11.31 -6.00 -2.24
C ALA A 54 10.74 -6.62 -3.53
N ARG A 55 10.26 -5.79 -4.47
CA ARG A 55 9.77 -6.28 -5.78
C ARG A 55 10.86 -7.00 -6.57
N GLU A 56 12.07 -6.44 -6.60
CA GLU A 56 13.20 -7.06 -7.30
C GLU A 56 13.65 -8.37 -6.65
N ALA A 57 13.62 -8.46 -5.32
CA ALA A 57 13.91 -9.69 -4.59
C ALA A 57 12.91 -10.79 -4.94
N LEU A 58 11.61 -10.50 -4.89
CA LEU A 58 10.55 -11.45 -5.25
C LEU A 58 10.58 -11.88 -6.72
N ALA A 59 10.91 -10.94 -7.62
CA ALA A 59 11.05 -11.24 -9.04
C ALA A 59 12.20 -12.24 -9.30
N ARG A 60 13.34 -12.06 -8.60
CA ARG A 60 14.52 -12.92 -8.74
C ARG A 60 14.34 -14.28 -8.08
N SER A 61 13.66 -14.35 -6.94
CA SER A 61 13.46 -15.60 -6.19
C SER A 61 12.37 -16.49 -6.77
N GLY A 62 11.58 -15.97 -7.74
CA GLY A 62 10.47 -16.66 -8.36
C GLY A 62 9.30 -16.80 -7.41
N TRP A 63 8.79 -15.66 -6.89
CA TRP A 63 7.71 -15.55 -5.91
C TRP A 63 6.70 -16.71 -5.94
N VAL A 64 6.42 -17.27 -4.76
CA VAL A 64 5.46 -18.35 -4.57
C VAL A 64 4.45 -17.94 -3.49
N ALA A 65 3.16 -18.00 -3.82
CA ALA A 65 2.11 -17.76 -2.85
C ALA A 65 2.24 -18.71 -1.64
N ARG A 66 2.04 -18.17 -0.42
CA ARG A 66 2.08 -18.89 0.87
C ARG A 66 3.45 -19.40 1.32
N ASP A 67 4.52 -19.06 0.61
CA ASP A 67 5.87 -19.26 1.12
C ASP A 67 6.21 -18.09 2.06
N ARG A 68 6.27 -18.34 3.38
CA ARG A 68 6.57 -17.29 4.36
C ARG A 68 8.01 -16.82 4.27
N ASP A 69 8.93 -17.69 3.88
CA ASP A 69 10.37 -17.38 3.81
C ASP A 69 10.69 -16.61 2.52
N ARG A 70 9.77 -16.59 1.55
CA ARG A 70 9.88 -15.88 0.26
C ARG A 70 8.68 -14.96 -0.03
N GLY A 71 7.96 -14.56 1.02
CA GLY A 71 6.77 -13.72 0.93
C GLY A 71 7.09 -12.22 0.97
N LEU A 72 6.06 -11.38 0.93
CA LEU A 72 6.19 -9.93 0.95
C LEU A 72 6.94 -9.43 2.18
N PHE A 73 6.65 -9.97 3.37
CA PHE A 73 7.31 -9.52 4.59
C PHE A 73 8.82 -9.80 4.55
N ALA A 74 9.21 -11.00 4.17
CA ALA A 74 10.63 -11.36 4.01
C ALA A 74 11.32 -10.47 2.99
N ALA A 75 10.68 -10.22 1.84
CA ALA A 75 11.24 -9.34 0.81
C ALA A 75 11.35 -7.88 1.23
N LEU A 76 10.39 -7.37 2.00
CA LEU A 76 10.46 -6.02 2.58
C LEU A 76 11.56 -5.93 3.63
N TRP A 77 11.70 -6.96 4.47
CA TRP A 77 12.76 -7.04 5.46
C TRP A 77 14.14 -7.04 4.80
N GLU A 78 14.36 -7.87 3.78
CA GLU A 78 15.61 -7.90 3.01
C GLU A 78 15.85 -6.61 2.20
N GLY A 79 14.77 -6.00 1.71
CA GLY A 79 14.81 -4.78 0.93
C GLY A 79 15.06 -3.51 1.75
N SER A 80 14.89 -3.58 3.08
CA SER A 80 15.06 -2.44 3.97
C SER A 80 16.34 -2.52 4.79
N SER A 81 17.15 -1.46 4.73
CA SER A 81 18.21 -1.22 5.70
C SER A 81 17.74 -0.41 6.91
N ASP A 82 16.48 0.06 6.90
CA ASP A 82 15.91 0.95 7.90
C ASP A 82 14.58 0.38 8.46
N PRO A 83 14.50 0.02 9.75
CA PRO A 83 13.28 -0.47 10.38
C PRO A 83 12.09 0.50 10.31
N ASP A 84 12.38 1.81 10.23
CA ASP A 84 11.36 2.84 10.11
C ASP A 84 10.79 2.88 8.69
N ALA A 85 11.65 2.78 7.67
CA ALA A 85 11.22 2.64 6.28
C ALA A 85 10.42 1.36 6.03
N LEU A 86 10.81 0.26 6.67
CA LEU A 86 10.04 -0.99 6.65
C LEU A 86 8.63 -0.79 7.22
N THR A 87 8.52 -0.17 8.40
CA THR A 87 7.24 0.07 9.07
C THR A 87 6.32 0.96 8.22
N ALA A 88 6.88 2.01 7.62
CA ALA A 88 6.17 2.89 6.71
C ALA A 88 5.72 2.16 5.43
N ALA A 89 6.58 1.35 4.83
CA ALA A 89 6.28 0.55 3.63
C ALA A 89 5.15 -0.46 3.89
N SER A 90 5.20 -1.21 4.99
CA SER A 90 4.14 -2.15 5.38
C SER A 90 2.81 -1.42 5.57
N THR A 91 2.81 -0.33 6.34
CA THR A 91 1.59 0.46 6.58
C THR A 91 1.01 1.00 5.27
N LEU A 92 1.86 1.44 4.34
CA LEU A 92 1.41 1.94 3.03
C LEU A 92 0.76 0.85 2.17
N LEU A 93 1.30 -0.38 2.19
CA LEU A 93 0.71 -1.52 1.47
C LEU A 93 -0.69 -1.84 2.00
N GLU A 94 -0.84 -1.87 3.33
CA GLU A 94 -2.13 -2.12 3.99
C GLU A 94 -3.16 -1.04 3.64
N LEU A 95 -2.77 0.24 3.66
CA LEU A 95 -3.65 1.34 3.24
C LEU A 95 -4.04 1.25 1.76
N LEU A 96 -3.10 0.90 0.89
CA LEU A 96 -3.39 0.73 -0.53
C LEU A 96 -4.36 -0.42 -0.76
N LEU A 97 -4.25 -1.50 0.01
CA LEU A 97 -5.20 -2.61 0.01
C LEU A 97 -6.57 -2.20 0.56
N GLU A 98 -6.62 -1.41 1.62
CA GLU A 98 -7.86 -0.87 2.20
C GLU A 98 -8.63 -0.05 1.15
N VAL A 99 -7.93 0.84 0.43
CA VAL A 99 -8.50 1.66 -0.64
C VAL A 99 -8.94 0.81 -1.82
N ARG A 100 -8.13 -0.19 -2.24
CA ARG A 100 -8.46 -1.09 -3.36
C ARG A 100 -9.65 -2.01 -3.05
N ALA A 101 -9.85 -2.37 -1.80
CA ALA A 101 -10.97 -3.19 -1.36
C ALA A 101 -12.29 -2.40 -1.25
N GLU A 102 -12.26 -1.07 -1.50
CA GLU A 102 -13.40 -0.17 -1.32
C GLU A 102 -14.02 -0.26 0.09
N ALA A 103 -13.23 -0.66 1.08
CA ALA A 103 -13.64 -0.88 2.47
C ALA A 103 -12.85 -0.02 3.47
N PRO A 104 -12.83 1.32 3.30
CA PRO A 104 -12.08 2.19 4.20
C PRO A 104 -12.64 2.16 5.63
N GLY A 105 -11.75 2.01 6.61
CA GLY A 105 -12.04 2.21 8.03
C GLY A 105 -12.68 1.06 8.81
N LEU A 106 -12.97 -0.09 8.20
CA LEU A 106 -13.60 -1.23 8.91
C LEU A 106 -12.57 -2.14 9.58
N ILE A 107 -11.60 -2.64 8.83
CA ILE A 107 -10.46 -3.44 9.31
C ILE A 107 -9.30 -3.17 8.35
N ARG A 108 -8.13 -2.80 8.89
CA ARG A 108 -6.95 -2.64 8.04
C ARG A 108 -6.53 -4.03 7.52
N PRO A 109 -6.45 -4.23 6.20
CA PRO A 109 -6.09 -5.53 5.66
C PRO A 109 -4.63 -5.85 5.96
N ASP A 110 -4.39 -7.05 6.46
CA ASP A 110 -3.05 -7.60 6.62
C ASP A 110 -2.53 -8.02 5.24
N PHE A 111 -1.41 -7.42 4.81
CA PHE A 111 -0.87 -7.66 3.48
C PHE A 111 -0.28 -9.06 3.32
N GLU A 112 0.21 -9.70 4.39
CA GLU A 112 0.70 -11.09 4.37
C GLU A 112 -0.46 -12.06 4.18
N ALA A 113 -1.58 -11.83 4.88
CA ALA A 113 -2.80 -12.60 4.70
C ALA A 113 -3.40 -12.38 3.29
N TRP A 114 -3.33 -11.16 2.76
CA TRP A 114 -3.78 -10.85 1.40
C TRP A 114 -2.94 -11.58 0.33
N GLU A 115 -1.63 -11.64 0.53
CA GLU A 115 -0.68 -12.35 -0.34
C GLU A 115 -0.91 -13.88 -0.31
N ALA A 116 -1.11 -14.44 0.89
CA ALA A 116 -1.30 -15.88 1.09
C ALA A 116 -2.63 -16.44 0.54
N ARG A 117 -3.52 -15.57 0.04
CA ARG A 117 -4.81 -15.96 -0.52
C ARG A 117 -4.63 -16.90 -1.73
N ALA A 118 -5.46 -17.94 -1.80
CA ALA A 118 -5.47 -18.86 -2.94
C ALA A 118 -5.73 -18.09 -4.25
N GLY A 119 -4.94 -18.39 -5.28
CA GLY A 119 -5.07 -17.73 -6.59
C GLY A 119 -4.43 -16.35 -6.69
N ARG A 120 -3.70 -15.89 -5.66
CA ARG A 120 -2.86 -14.70 -5.78
C ARG A 120 -1.79 -14.93 -6.84
N THR A 121 -1.56 -13.91 -7.67
CA THR A 121 -0.61 -13.98 -8.77
C THR A 121 0.54 -12.99 -8.58
N TRP A 122 1.71 -13.32 -9.14
CA TRP A 122 2.86 -12.42 -9.14
C TRP A 122 2.54 -11.03 -9.74
N PRO A 123 1.85 -10.90 -10.89
CA PRO A 123 1.47 -9.59 -11.41
C PRO A 123 0.70 -8.73 -10.39
N GLU A 124 -0.23 -9.30 -9.63
CA GLU A 124 -0.97 -8.53 -8.61
C GLU A 124 -0.05 -8.02 -7.49
N VAL A 125 0.87 -8.87 -7.01
CA VAL A 125 1.85 -8.53 -5.96
C VAL A 125 2.84 -7.48 -6.47
N GLY A 126 3.37 -7.67 -7.67
CA GLY A 126 4.29 -6.73 -8.31
C GLY A 126 3.64 -5.36 -8.55
N GLU A 127 2.37 -5.33 -8.99
CA GLU A 127 1.60 -4.09 -9.18
C GLU A 127 1.25 -3.40 -7.86
N LEU A 128 1.06 -4.15 -6.77
CA LEU A 128 0.86 -3.57 -5.44
C LEU A 128 2.14 -2.84 -5.00
N LEU A 129 3.30 -3.50 -5.06
CA LEU A 129 4.59 -2.91 -4.70
C LEU A 129 4.95 -1.70 -5.57
N ALA A 130 4.73 -1.81 -6.89
CA ALA A 130 5.00 -0.72 -7.83
C ALA A 130 4.10 0.50 -7.58
N ALA A 131 2.81 0.27 -7.34
CA ALA A 131 1.86 1.35 -7.06
C ALA A 131 2.19 2.05 -5.73
N ALA A 132 2.52 1.29 -4.69
CA ALA A 132 2.94 1.85 -3.40
C ALA A 132 4.26 2.64 -3.53
N ALA A 133 5.24 2.11 -4.26
CA ALA A 133 6.51 2.80 -4.48
C ALA A 133 6.33 4.12 -5.24
N ARG A 134 5.49 4.13 -6.28
CA ARG A 134 5.16 5.36 -7.01
C ARG A 134 4.48 6.38 -6.09
N PHE A 135 3.47 5.94 -5.35
CA PHE A 135 2.77 6.80 -4.41
C PHE A 135 3.72 7.40 -3.37
N ALA A 136 4.64 6.60 -2.82
CA ALA A 136 5.62 7.08 -1.86
C ALA A 136 6.54 8.16 -2.42
N ARG A 137 6.96 8.05 -3.69
CA ARG A 137 7.75 9.11 -4.35
C ARG A 137 6.95 10.40 -4.54
N GLU A 138 5.69 10.26 -4.93
CA GLU A 138 4.81 11.38 -5.26
C GLU A 138 4.33 12.16 -4.02
N HIS A 139 4.06 11.45 -2.92
CA HIS A 139 3.40 12.04 -1.74
C HIS A 139 4.24 12.02 -0.46
N GLY A 140 5.33 11.26 -0.43
CA GLY A 140 6.17 11.19 0.76
C GLY A 140 7.03 12.44 0.96
N PRO A 141 7.52 12.67 2.19
CA PRO A 141 8.41 13.77 2.48
C PRO A 141 9.66 13.68 1.62
N GLN A 142 10.05 14.81 1.00
CA GLN A 142 11.15 14.86 0.04
C GLN A 142 12.54 14.93 0.70
N GLY A 143 12.62 14.80 2.03
CA GLY A 143 13.90 14.95 2.73
C GLY A 143 14.47 16.36 2.62
N GLY A 144 13.67 17.36 2.98
CA GLY A 144 14.08 18.76 3.05
C GLY A 144 13.71 19.35 4.40
N GLY A 145 14.56 19.13 5.42
CA GLY A 145 14.31 19.57 6.79
C GLY A 145 15.60 19.65 7.61
N GLY A 146 16.65 20.21 7.02
CA GLY A 146 17.95 20.38 7.64
C GLY A 146 18.68 21.58 7.06
N ARG A 147 18.16 22.78 7.32
CA ARG A 147 18.87 24.06 7.54
C ARG A 147 17.87 25.22 7.53
N GLY A 148 17.50 25.65 8.73
CA GLY A 148 16.95 26.95 9.08
C GLY A 148 17.52 27.31 10.43
#